data_AF-A0AA40MKX8-F1
#
_entry.id   AF-A0AA40MKX8-F1
#
_cell.length_a   1.000
_cell.length_b   1.000
_cell.length_c   1.000
_cell.angle_alpha   90.00
_cell.angle_beta   90.00
_cell.angle_gamma   90.00
#
_symmetry.space_group_name_H-M   'P 1'
#
loop_
_entity.id
_entity.type
_entity.pdbx_description
1 polymer ?
#
loop_
_entity_poly.entity_id
_entity_poly.type
_entity_poly.pdbx_seq_one_letter_code
_entity_poly.pdbx_strand_id
1 'polypeptide(L)' 'MIAIRTATPDDVALILDLVRELAVYEREPDAVVATEAMLHDALFGRRVAEILIAELDGKPVGFALFFHNFSTWTGKP' A
#
# COMPACT_ATOMS: atom_id res chain seq x y z
N MET A 1 1.11 21.81 3.48
CA MET A 1 0.89 20.99 4.70
C MET A 1 1.15 19.55 4.34
N ILE A 2 2.00 18.86 5.10
CA ILE A 2 2.25 17.42 4.91
C ILE A 2 1.39 16.66 5.92
N ALA A 3 0.69 15.63 5.44
CA ALA A 3 -0.09 14.73 6.27
C ALA A 3 0.21 13.27 5.91
N ILE A 4 0.08 12.38 6.89
CA ILE A 4 0.09 10.92 6.67
C ILE A 4 -1.24 10.40 7.20
N ARG A 5 -1.97 9.64 6.38
CA ARG A 5 -3.25 9.05 6.75
C ARG A 5 -3.31 7.57 6.39
N THR A 6 -4.11 6.81 7.12
CA THR A 6 -4.51 5.46 6.72
C THR A 6 -5.35 5.54 5.45
N ALA A 7 -5.17 4.58 4.54
CA ALA A 7 -6.02 4.49 3.36
C ALA A 7 -7.43 3.99 3.71
N THR A 8 -8.39 4.35 2.88
CA THR A 8 -9.78 3.84 2.91
C THR A 8 -10.03 2.97 1.66
N PRO A 9 -11.15 2.23 1.62
CA PRO A 9 -11.52 1.47 0.41
C PRO A 9 -11.59 2.32 -0.87
N ASP A 10 -11.86 3.62 -0.75
CA ASP A 10 -11.93 4.54 -1.89
C ASP A 10 -10.54 4.84 -2.50
N ASP A 11 -9.46 4.54 -1.79
CA ASP A 11 -8.08 4.75 -2.26
C ASP A 11 -7.54 3.56 -3.09
N VAL A 12 -8.29 2.47 -3.26
CA VAL A 12 -7.76 1.23 -3.89
C VAL A 12 -7.19 1.47 -5.29
N ALA A 13 -7.86 2.27 -6.12
CA ALA A 13 -7.38 2.61 -7.45
C ALA A 13 -6.07 3.41 -7.39
N LEU A 14 -6.02 4.43 -6.52
CA LEU A 14 -4.81 5.23 -6.27
C LEU A 14 -3.64 4.35 -5.80
N ILE A 15 -3.89 3.40 -4.90
CA ILE A 15 -2.87 2.48 -4.39
C ILE A 15 -2.31 1.62 -5.53
N LEU A 16 -3.16 1.08 -6.39
CA LEU A 16 -2.71 0.28 -7.53
C LEU A 16 -1.85 1.10 -8.49
N ASP A 17 -2.23 2.35 -8.74
CA ASP A 17 -1.46 3.26 -9.59
C ASP A 17 -0.09 3.58 -8.99
N LEU A 18 -0.03 3.89 -7.69
CA LEU A 18 1.24 4.12 -6.98
C LEU A 18 2.15 2.88 -6.98
N VAL A 19 1.58 1.68 -6.86
CA VAL A 19 2.33 0.42 -6.97
C VAL A 19 2.89 0.23 -8.38
N ARG A 20 2.12 0.56 -9.43
CA ARG A 20 2.59 0.51 -10.82
C ARG A 20 3.68 1.53 -11.09
N GLU A 21 3.53 2.76 -10.60
CA GLU A 21 4.57 3.79 -10.68
C GLU A 21 5.87 3.34 -10.01
N LEU A 22 5.77 2.72 -8.83
CA LEU A 22 6.93 2.13 -8.15
C LEU A 22 7.58 1.02 -8.98
N ALA A 23 6.80 0.11 -9.55
CA ALA A 23 7.32 -0.98 -10.38
C ALA A 23 8.01 -0.47 -11.66
N VAL A 24 7.48 0.58 -12.29
CA VAL A 24 8.14 1.27 -13.41
C VAL A 24 9.48 1.85 -12.97
N TYR A 25 9.53 2.51 -11.81
CA TYR A 25 10.76 3.07 -11.25
C TYR A 25 11.80 1.98 -10.95
N GLU A 26 11.36 0.82 -10.43
CA GLU A 26 12.21 -0.35 -10.15
C GLU A 26 12.57 -1.17 -11.40
N ARG A 27 12.09 -0.76 -12.58
CA ARG A 27 12.33 -1.40 -13.89
C ARG A 27 11.68 -2.79 -14.05
N GLU A 28 10.60 -3.04 -13.32
CA GLU A 28 9.81 -4.28 -13.38
C GLU A 28 8.31 -4.01 -13.59
N PRO A 29 7.89 -3.24 -14.61
CA PRO A 29 6.48 -2.85 -14.80
C PRO A 29 5.53 -4.04 -15.00
N ASP A 30 6.01 -5.12 -15.61
CA ASP A 30 5.21 -6.33 -15.88
C ASP A 30 5.05 -7.24 -14.65
N ALA A 31 5.76 -6.96 -13.54
CA ALA A 31 5.64 -7.72 -12.30
C ALA A 31 4.33 -7.43 -11.55
N VAL A 32 3.66 -6.32 -11.86
CA VAL A 32 2.41 -5.93 -11.20
C VAL A 32 1.23 -6.70 -11.78
N VAL A 33 1.00 -7.89 -11.23
CA VAL A 33 -0.19 -8.72 -11.50
C VAL A 33 -1.38 -8.38 -10.59
N ALA A 34 -1.19 -7.47 -9.63
CA ALA A 34 -2.22 -7.07 -8.69
C ALA A 34 -3.39 -6.36 -9.40
N THR A 35 -4.60 -6.64 -8.93
CA THR A 35 -5.84 -5.98 -9.38
C THR A 35 -6.47 -5.21 -8.21
N GLU A 36 -7.34 -4.24 -8.53
CA GLU A 36 -8.10 -3.51 -7.50
C GLU A 36 -8.88 -4.46 -6.58
N ALA A 37 -9.50 -5.51 -7.14
CA ALA A 37 -10.24 -6.50 -6.35
C ALA A 37 -9.32 -7.27 -5.37
N MET A 38 -8.12 -7.65 -5.81
CA MET A 38 -7.14 -8.32 -4.95
C MET A 38 -6.64 -7.41 -3.83
N LEU A 39 -6.34 -6.14 -4.16
CA LEU A 39 -5.89 -5.15 -3.18
C LEU A 39 -7.00 -4.80 -2.17
N HIS A 40 -8.22 -4.59 -2.65
CA HIS A 40 -9.38 -4.34 -1.80
C HIS A 40 -9.60 -5.48 -0.80
N ASP A 41 -9.59 -6.74 -1.27
CA ASP A 41 -9.72 -7.90 -0.40
C ASP A 41 -8.57 -8.00 0.61
N ALA A 42 -7.31 -7.83 0.17
CA ALA A 42 -6.16 -7.93 1.04
C ALA A 42 -6.12 -6.84 2.13
N LEU A 43 -6.45 -5.59 1.79
CA LEU A 43 -6.33 -4.43 2.67
C LEU A 43 -7.58 -4.22 3.54
N PHE A 44 -8.77 -4.43 2.99
CA PHE A 44 -10.04 -4.07 3.65
C PHE A 44 -10.95 -5.27 3.94
N GLY A 45 -10.81 -6.37 3.20
CA GLY A 45 -11.53 -7.63 3.42
C GLY A 45 -10.87 -8.50 4.49
N ARG A 46 -9.86 -9.26 4.11
CA ARG A 46 -9.06 -10.12 5.01
C ARG A 46 -8.11 -9.34 5.92
N ARG A 47 -7.76 -8.10 5.55
CA ARG A 47 -6.89 -7.19 6.32
C ARG A 47 -5.55 -7.82 6.69
N VAL A 48 -4.86 -8.38 5.70
CA VAL A 48 -3.54 -9.02 5.86
C VAL A 48 -2.37 -8.06 5.71
N ALA A 49 -2.64 -6.82 5.30
CA ALA A 49 -1.68 -5.75 5.18
C ALA A 49 -2.35 -4.41 5.49
N GLU A 50 -1.54 -3.41 5.79
CA GLU A 50 -1.91 -2.03 6.07
C GLU A 50 -1.20 -1.10 5.10
N ILE A 51 -1.79 0.08 4.89
CA ILE A 51 -1.22 1.09 4.01
C ILE A 51 -1.44 2.50 4.56
N LEU A 52 -0.39 3.30 4.46
CA LEU A 52 -0.40 4.73 4.73
C LEU A 52 -0.19 5.49 3.43
N ILE A 53 -0.87 6.62 3.29
CA ILE A 53 -0.72 7.57 2.18
C ILE A 53 -0.13 8.86 2.74
N ALA A 54 0.94 9.31 2.10
CA ALA A 54 1.53 10.62 2.34
C ALA A 54 0.86 11.63 1.41
N GLU A 55 0.39 12.74 1.98
CA GLU A 55 -0.22 13.84 1.24
C GLU A 55 0.57 15.14 1.42
N LEU A 56 0.69 15.90 0.33
CA LEU A 56 1.18 17.27 0.34
C LEU A 56 0.05 18.17 -0.17
N ASP A 57 -0.43 19.07 0.69
CA ASP A 57 -1.55 19.98 0.41
C ASP A 57 -2.81 19.24 -0.09
N GLY A 58 -3.12 18.10 0.56
CA GLY A 58 -4.27 17.25 0.24
C GLY A 58 -4.12 16.41 -1.03
N LYS A 59 -2.95 16.41 -1.67
CA LYS A 59 -2.64 15.57 -2.83
C LYS A 59 -1.78 14.40 -2.41
N PRO A 60 -2.14 13.16 -2.78
CA PRO A 60 -1.27 12.00 -2.58
C PRO A 60 0.08 12.19 -3.28
N VAL A 61 1.17 11.94 -2.56
CA VAL A 61 2.55 12.05 -3.06
C VAL A 61 3.41 10.82 -2.74
N GLY A 62 2.85 9.83 -2.04
CA GLY A 62 3.54 8.58 -1.75
C GLY A 62 2.70 7.65 -0.90
N PHE A 63 3.19 6.42 -0.72
CA PHE A 63 2.56 5.42 0.12
C PHE A 63 3.60 4.56 0.85
N ALA A 64 3.15 3.88 1.90
CA ALA A 64 3.88 2.80 2.54
C ALA A 64 2.92 1.64 2.81
N LEU A 65 3.17 0.48 2.20
CA LEU A 65 2.44 -0.76 2.46
C LEU A 65 3.28 -1.66 3.35
N PHE A 66 2.70 -2.13 4.44
CA PHE A 66 3.37 -3.01 5.39
C PHE A 66 2.40 -4.06 5.92
N PHE A 67 2.95 -5.08 6.54
CA PHE A 67 2.20 -6.16 7.16
C PHE A 67 2.95 -6.58 8.42
N HIS A 68 2.24 -7.24 9.33
CA HIS A 68 2.86 -7.66 10.58
C HIS A 68 3.92 -8.73 10.33
N ASN A 69 5.14 -8.46 10.81
CA ASN A 69 6.20 -9.44 10.96
C ASN A 69 6.97 -9.12 12.25
N PHE A 70 7.16 -10.12 13.08
CA PHE A 70 7.63 -10.04 14.45
C PHE A 70 8.78 -11.01 14.67
N SER A 71 9.42 -10.81 15.82
CA SER A 71 10.29 -11.75 16.55
C SER A 71 11.72 -11.29 16.56
N THR A 72 11.98 -10.23 17.32
CA THR A 72 13.33 -10.00 17.82
C THR A 72 13.57 -10.96 18.98
N TRP A 73 13.91 -12.21 18.65
CA TRP A 73 14.57 -13.18 19.53
C TRP A 73 13.66 -13.92 20.54
N THR A 74 12.33 -13.75 20.44
CA THR A 74 11.37 -14.04 21.52
C THR A 74 10.14 -14.85 21.10
N GLY A 75 9.93 -15.01 19.78
CA GLY A 75 9.20 -16.14 19.26
C GLY A 75 7.72 -15.88 18.99
N LYS A 76 7.42 -15.85 17.67
CA LYS A 76 6.12 -15.95 16.96
C LYS A 76 5.76 -14.63 16.25
N PRO A 77 4.60 -14.44 15.57
CA PRO A 77 4.34 -13.23 14.78
C PRO A 77 3.95 -12.04 15.66
#